data_AF-A0A4R1BMA1-F1
#
_entry.id   AF-A0A4R1BMA1-F1
#
_cell.length_a   1.000
_cell.length_b   1.000
_cell.length_c   1.000
_cell.angle_alpha   90.00
_cell.angle_beta   90.00
_cell.angle_gamma   90.00
#
_symmetry.space_group_name_H-M   'P 1'
#
loop_
_entity.id
_entity.type
_entity.pdbx_description
1 polymer ?
#
loop_
_entity_poly.entity_id
_entity_poly.type
_entity_poly.pdbx_seq_one_letter_code
_entity_poly.pdbx_strand_id
1 'polypeptide(L)'
;MCSLISGRSDNSREAGGDLRLQLELKDRHIRELYEEVSLARARLGEAEARLGVAGGRIAKLEADRERLRGELRELEGREREARRQSEQRGRRISRLEREIGHLRSDLSRRDELLRRREREIEELSAESGEQLERKEAALEDALRRVDGLSRDLEDREAEIDRLRRVIDGLQEKLREEYRLRRRLAEPSNRLRAGIGLFNESECVRAVTSISKAFGEPDLYVELEEGGERLVFLTFVWREIAWQRYAVNPEPEVGEPRVYLAGAGETLPPEELPERPNAHVDARGRVALGL
;
A
#
# COMPACT_ATOMS: atom_id res chain seq x y z
N MET A 1 -191.12 26.32 54.53
CA MET A 1 -190.49 27.38 53.72
C MET A 1 -189.13 26.80 53.30
N CYS A 2 -188.89 26.41 52.05
CA CYS A 2 -188.71 27.28 50.87
C CYS A 2 -187.60 28.30 51.15
N SER A 3 -186.48 28.44 50.44
CA SER A 3 -186.01 27.96 49.12
C SER A 3 -184.46 28.08 49.07
N LEU A 4 -183.66 27.60 48.11
CA LEU A 4 -183.84 26.89 46.83
C LEU A 4 -182.51 26.14 46.49
N ILE A 5 -182.50 25.20 45.54
CA ILE A 5 -181.27 24.61 44.95
C ILE A 5 -181.41 24.57 43.42
N SER A 6 -180.60 25.34 42.68
CA SER A 6 -180.26 25.12 41.27
C SER A 6 -179.13 26.05 40.83
N GLY A 7 -178.20 25.58 39.97
CA GLY A 7 -177.11 26.40 39.41
C GLY A 7 -175.72 25.76 39.46
N ARG A 8 -175.53 24.58 38.83
CA ARG A 8 -174.23 23.88 38.81
C ARG A 8 -174.08 22.93 37.60
N SER A 9 -174.07 23.47 36.37
CA SER A 9 -174.15 22.61 35.16
C SER A 9 -173.35 23.01 33.91
N ASP A 10 -172.79 24.22 33.77
CA ASP A 10 -172.13 24.63 32.50
C ASP A 10 -170.60 24.86 32.58
N ASN A 11 -170.04 25.22 33.75
CA ASN A 11 -168.61 25.58 33.86
C ASN A 11 -167.64 24.37 33.93
N SER A 12 -168.06 23.18 33.52
CA SER A 12 -167.26 21.94 33.60
C SER A 12 -167.03 21.25 32.26
N ARG A 13 -167.65 21.72 31.18
CA ARG A 13 -167.44 21.19 29.82
C ARG A 13 -166.38 21.95 29.03
N GLU A 14 -166.35 23.28 29.12
CA GLU A 14 -165.29 24.09 28.47
C GLU A 14 -163.92 23.86 29.11
N ALA A 15 -163.84 23.86 30.45
CA ALA A 15 -162.62 23.53 31.20
C ALA A 15 -162.06 22.13 30.83
N GLY A 16 -162.92 21.17 30.48
CA GLY A 16 -162.50 19.85 30.01
C GLY A 16 -161.98 19.81 28.57
N GLY A 17 -162.35 20.79 27.74
CA GLY A 17 -161.83 20.97 26.39
C GLY A 17 -160.45 21.62 26.39
N ASP A 18 -160.28 22.70 27.15
CA ASP A 18 -158.98 23.38 27.30
C ASP A 18 -157.91 22.47 27.91
N LEU A 19 -158.27 21.66 28.91
CA LEU A 19 -157.37 20.66 29.48
C LEU A 19 -156.93 19.60 28.46
N ARG A 20 -157.78 19.21 27.50
CA ARG A 20 -157.41 18.28 26.42
C ARG A 20 -156.45 18.92 25.43
N LEU A 21 -156.70 20.16 25.01
CA LEU A 21 -155.77 20.90 24.13
C LEU A 21 -154.42 21.13 24.82
N GLN A 22 -154.40 21.45 26.12
CA GLN A 22 -153.16 21.53 26.88
C GLN A 22 -152.44 20.19 27.02
N LEU A 23 -153.17 19.07 27.14
CA LEU A 23 -152.59 17.73 27.12
C LEU A 23 -152.00 17.39 25.76
N GLU A 24 -152.72 17.62 24.65
CA GLU A 24 -152.20 17.36 23.30
C GLU A 24 -150.98 18.22 22.94
N LEU A 25 -150.94 19.48 23.39
CA LEU A 25 -149.77 20.35 23.26
C LEU A 25 -148.60 19.84 24.11
N LYS A 26 -148.85 19.38 25.34
CA LYS A 26 -147.82 18.75 26.18
C LYS A 26 -147.34 17.42 25.60
N ASP A 27 -148.21 16.59 25.04
CA ASP A 27 -147.87 15.30 24.41
C ASP A 27 -147.12 15.48 23.09
N ARG A 28 -147.35 16.60 22.39
CA ARG A 28 -146.50 17.02 21.26
C ARG A 28 -145.13 17.48 21.75
N HIS A 29 -145.09 18.35 22.74
CA HIS A 29 -143.84 18.85 23.31
C HIS A 29 -142.99 17.74 23.97
N ILE A 30 -143.63 16.77 24.62
CA ILE A 30 -142.96 15.58 25.16
C ILE A 30 -142.33 14.75 24.02
N ARG A 31 -143.01 14.59 22.87
CA ARG A 31 -142.43 13.91 21.70
C ARG A 31 -141.25 14.69 21.11
N GLU A 32 -141.38 16.00 20.95
CA GLU A 32 -140.29 16.88 20.50
C GLU A 32 -139.06 16.75 21.44
N LEU A 33 -139.27 16.81 22.75
CA LEU A 33 -138.21 16.60 23.75
C LEU A 33 -137.62 15.17 23.69
N TYR A 34 -138.40 14.13 23.43
CA TYR A 34 -137.89 12.77 23.24
C TYR A 34 -137.04 12.65 21.96
N GLU A 35 -137.43 13.31 20.88
CA GLU A 35 -136.67 13.37 19.63
C GLU A 35 -135.36 14.16 19.81
N GLU A 36 -135.41 15.32 20.48
CA GLU A 36 -134.22 16.11 20.84
C GLU A 36 -133.25 15.34 21.74
N VAL A 37 -133.74 14.65 22.77
CA VAL A 37 -132.92 13.79 23.65
C VAL A 37 -132.33 12.61 22.87
N SER A 38 -133.07 12.02 21.94
CA SER A 38 -132.57 10.92 21.09
C SER A 38 -131.48 11.40 20.13
N LEU A 39 -131.66 12.57 19.51
CA LEU A 39 -130.69 13.22 18.65
C LEU A 39 -129.42 13.63 19.43
N ALA A 40 -129.58 14.16 20.64
CA ALA A 40 -128.47 14.50 21.53
C ALA A 40 -127.67 13.26 21.95
N ARG A 41 -128.34 12.14 22.27
CA ARG A 41 -127.69 10.85 22.56
C ARG A 41 -126.92 10.30 21.36
N ALA A 42 -127.49 10.36 20.15
CA ALA A 42 -126.80 9.94 18.93
C ALA A 42 -125.53 10.78 18.68
N ARG A 43 -125.64 12.10 18.80
CA ARG A 43 -124.49 13.04 18.70
C ARG A 43 -123.43 12.79 19.78
N LEU A 44 -123.85 12.46 21.01
CA LEU A 44 -122.93 12.09 22.09
C LEU A 44 -122.18 10.79 21.75
N GLY A 45 -122.87 9.74 21.30
CA GLY A 45 -122.24 8.49 20.88
C GLY A 45 -121.30 8.65 19.69
N GLU A 46 -121.63 9.51 18.72
CA GLU A 46 -120.71 9.88 17.64
C GLU A 46 -119.46 10.62 18.16
N ALA A 47 -119.62 11.54 19.12
CA ALA A 47 -118.52 12.28 19.72
C ALA A 47 -117.62 11.34 20.54
N GLU A 48 -118.20 10.43 21.33
CA GLU A 48 -117.49 9.38 22.07
C GLU A 48 -116.72 8.45 21.15
N ALA A 49 -117.32 8.00 20.03
CA ALA A 49 -116.63 7.20 19.02
C ALA A 49 -115.45 7.94 18.38
N ARG A 50 -115.62 9.22 18.03
CA ARG A 50 -114.54 10.07 17.51
C ARG A 50 -113.43 10.29 18.54
N LEU A 51 -113.77 10.49 19.82
CA LEU A 51 -112.82 10.58 20.92
C LEU A 51 -112.06 9.26 21.14
N GLY A 52 -112.72 8.10 21.02
CA GLY A 52 -112.10 6.78 21.08
C GLY A 52 -111.07 6.57 19.96
N VAL A 53 -111.43 6.91 18.71
CA VAL A 53 -110.52 6.85 17.56
C VAL A 53 -109.34 7.83 17.73
N ALA A 54 -109.59 9.04 18.20
CA ALA A 54 -108.55 10.03 18.47
C ALA A 54 -107.61 9.56 19.59
N GLY A 55 -108.14 9.01 20.69
CA GLY A 55 -107.38 8.45 21.80
C GLY A 55 -106.49 7.27 21.37
N GLY A 56 -107.02 6.35 20.57
CA GLY A 56 -106.23 5.25 19.98
C GLY A 56 -105.09 5.75 19.08
N ARG A 57 -105.32 6.83 18.31
CA ARG A 57 -104.28 7.48 17.50
C ARG A 57 -103.23 8.18 18.36
N ILE A 58 -103.62 8.85 19.44
CA ILE A 58 -102.71 9.49 20.40
C ILE A 58 -101.83 8.43 21.06
N ALA A 59 -102.41 7.36 21.61
CA ALA A 59 -101.67 6.26 22.24
C ALA A 59 -100.65 5.62 21.29
N LYS A 60 -101.00 5.44 20.00
CA LYS A 60 -100.04 4.97 18.99
C LYS A 60 -98.89 5.95 18.77
N LEU A 61 -99.18 7.24 18.63
CA LEU A 61 -98.16 8.29 18.45
C LEU A 61 -97.24 8.42 19.68
N GLU A 62 -97.76 8.20 20.89
CA GLU A 62 -96.97 8.15 22.12
C GLU A 62 -96.04 6.93 22.15
N ALA A 63 -96.54 5.75 21.77
CA ALA A 63 -95.70 4.55 21.66
C ALA A 63 -94.61 4.69 20.58
N ASP A 64 -94.94 5.24 19.40
CA ASP A 64 -93.96 5.54 18.35
C ASP A 64 -92.94 6.59 18.81
N ARG A 65 -93.36 7.61 19.58
CA ARG A 65 -92.47 8.64 20.17
C ARG A 65 -91.50 8.03 21.18
N GLU A 66 -91.93 7.12 22.05
CA GLU A 66 -91.04 6.44 22.99
C GLU A 66 -90.07 5.48 22.29
N ARG A 67 -90.51 4.76 21.24
CA ARG A 67 -89.59 3.95 20.42
C ARG A 67 -88.49 4.83 19.79
N LEU A 68 -88.87 5.92 19.13
CA LEU A 68 -87.92 6.86 18.52
C LEU A 68 -86.98 7.52 19.55
N ARG A 69 -87.46 7.77 20.77
CA ARG A 69 -86.62 8.23 21.90
C ARG A 69 -85.59 7.17 22.33
N GLY A 70 -85.97 5.89 22.32
CA GLY A 70 -85.05 4.77 22.56
C GLY A 70 -83.97 4.69 21.48
N GLU A 71 -84.38 4.65 20.21
CA GLU A 71 -83.48 4.61 19.04
C GLU A 71 -82.49 5.79 19.03
N LEU A 72 -82.97 7.01 19.33
CA LEU A 72 -82.12 8.19 19.42
C LEU A 72 -81.05 8.07 20.53
N ARG A 73 -81.42 7.57 21.72
CA ARG A 73 -80.46 7.33 22.82
C ARG A 73 -79.40 6.29 22.46
N GLU A 74 -79.78 5.23 21.73
CA GLU A 74 -78.80 4.25 21.22
C GLU A 74 -77.84 4.86 20.21
N LEU A 75 -78.34 5.66 19.27
CA LEU A 75 -77.51 6.33 18.26
C LEU A 75 -76.56 7.34 18.91
N GLU A 76 -77.02 8.15 19.86
CA GLU A 76 -76.16 9.02 20.68
C GLU A 76 -75.10 8.22 21.45
N GLY A 77 -75.45 7.05 21.97
CA GLY A 77 -74.52 6.14 22.65
C GLY A 77 -73.40 5.65 21.72
N ARG A 78 -73.78 5.13 20.54
CA ARG A 78 -72.85 4.68 19.49
C ARG A 78 -71.97 5.82 19.00
N GLU A 79 -72.52 7.02 18.82
CA GLU A 79 -71.76 8.20 18.39
C GLU A 79 -70.71 8.60 19.45
N ARG A 80 -71.10 8.65 20.73
CA ARG A 80 -70.16 8.95 21.84
C ARG A 80 -69.04 7.92 21.92
N GLU A 81 -69.33 6.64 21.69
CA GLU A 81 -68.30 5.60 21.65
C GLU A 81 -67.38 5.76 20.45
N ALA A 82 -67.92 5.98 19.24
CA ALA A 82 -67.13 6.21 18.04
C ALA A 82 -66.20 7.43 18.17
N ARG A 83 -66.67 8.53 18.78
CA ARG A 83 -65.85 9.71 19.11
C ARG A 83 -64.70 9.34 20.06
N ARG A 84 -64.97 8.62 21.16
CA ARG A 84 -63.92 8.14 22.10
C ARG A 84 -62.88 7.23 21.41
N GLN A 85 -63.32 6.30 20.57
CA GLN A 85 -62.42 5.44 19.82
C GLN A 85 -61.56 6.25 18.83
N SER A 86 -62.15 7.24 18.17
CA SER A 86 -61.43 8.15 17.26
C SER A 86 -60.34 8.94 18.01
N GLU A 87 -60.66 9.52 19.17
CA GLU A 87 -59.67 10.18 20.03
C GLU A 87 -58.53 9.25 20.47
N GLN A 88 -58.84 8.01 20.87
CA GLN A 88 -57.83 7.03 21.24
C GLN A 88 -56.90 6.67 20.07
N ARG A 89 -57.46 6.49 18.87
CA ARG A 89 -56.68 6.26 17.64
C ARG A 89 -55.81 7.47 17.31
N GLY A 90 -56.35 8.68 17.38
CA GLY A 90 -55.59 9.93 17.20
C GLY A 90 -54.41 10.05 18.17
N ARG A 91 -54.63 9.80 19.47
CA ARG A 91 -53.56 9.76 20.48
C ARG A 91 -52.49 8.71 20.19
N ARG A 92 -52.85 7.57 19.58
CA ARG A 92 -51.88 6.53 19.15
C ARG A 92 -51.09 6.97 17.93
N ILE A 93 -51.75 7.55 16.92
CA ILE A 93 -51.12 8.11 15.72
C ILE A 93 -50.07 9.15 16.13
N SER A 94 -50.43 10.15 16.95
CA SER A 94 -49.50 11.19 17.41
C SER A 94 -48.43 10.71 18.41
N ARG A 95 -48.42 9.44 18.82
CA ARG A 95 -47.25 8.81 19.47
C ARG A 95 -46.31 8.22 18.42
N LEU A 96 -46.86 7.43 17.49
CA LEU A 96 -46.11 6.79 16.41
C LEU A 96 -45.45 7.83 15.48
N GLU A 97 -46.11 8.94 15.19
CA GLU A 97 -45.52 10.05 14.39
C GLU A 97 -44.28 10.66 15.05
N ARG A 98 -44.29 10.81 16.39
CA ARG A 98 -43.13 11.30 17.14
C ARG A 98 -41.99 10.29 17.17
N GLU A 99 -42.32 9.01 17.36
CA GLU A 99 -41.36 7.91 17.32
C GLU A 99 -40.70 7.78 15.94
N ILE A 100 -41.48 7.84 14.85
CA ILE A 100 -40.97 7.90 13.47
C ILE A 100 -40.08 9.14 13.28
N GLY A 101 -40.46 10.29 13.84
CA GLY A 101 -39.64 11.51 13.83
C GLY A 101 -38.27 11.29 14.51
N HIS A 102 -38.26 10.72 15.72
CA HIS A 102 -37.03 10.43 16.45
C HIS A 102 -36.15 9.43 15.71
N LEU A 103 -36.72 8.33 15.22
CA LEU A 103 -35.99 7.31 14.45
C LEU A 103 -35.40 7.89 13.14
N ARG A 104 -36.09 8.81 12.46
CA ARG A 104 -35.55 9.51 11.29
C ARG A 104 -34.37 10.42 11.64
N SER A 105 -34.45 11.16 12.75
CA SER A 105 -33.32 11.97 13.24
C SER A 105 -32.11 11.10 13.61
N ASP A 106 -32.35 9.99 14.28
CA ASP A 106 -31.32 9.02 14.66
C ASP A 106 -30.66 8.34 13.46
N LEU A 107 -31.43 7.99 12.42
CA LEU A 107 -30.90 7.48 11.15
C LEU A 107 -30.05 8.53 10.45
N SER A 108 -30.55 9.76 10.28
CA SER A 108 -29.80 10.88 9.69
C SER A 108 -28.46 11.12 10.39
N ARG A 109 -28.43 11.03 11.72
CA ARG A 109 -27.20 11.16 12.51
C ARG A 109 -26.24 9.98 12.32
N ARG A 110 -26.75 8.75 12.17
CA ARG A 110 -25.92 7.57 11.87
C ARG A 110 -25.33 7.64 10.45
N ASP A 111 -26.11 8.07 9.47
CA ASP A 111 -25.66 8.25 8.08
C ASP A 111 -24.55 9.30 7.98
N GLU A 112 -24.65 10.41 8.71
CA GLU A 112 -23.59 11.42 8.79
C GLU A 112 -22.31 10.87 9.44
N LEU A 113 -22.44 10.07 10.51
CA LEU A 113 -21.30 9.41 11.15
C LEU A 113 -20.64 8.37 10.22
N LEU A 114 -21.42 7.59 9.49
CA LEU A 114 -20.91 6.63 8.49
C LEU A 114 -20.13 7.36 7.40
N ARG A 115 -20.70 8.40 6.78
CA ARG A 115 -20.02 9.23 5.77
C ARG A 115 -18.75 9.91 6.27
N ARG A 116 -18.65 10.19 7.57
CA ARG A 116 -17.42 10.72 8.18
C ARG A 116 -16.37 9.61 8.33
N ARG A 117 -16.76 8.41 8.77
CA ARG A 117 -15.85 7.25 8.89
C ARG A 117 -15.38 6.73 7.53
N GLU A 118 -16.23 6.77 6.51
CA GLU A 118 -15.87 6.44 5.11
C GLU A 118 -14.72 7.35 4.64
N ARG A 119 -14.86 8.68 4.79
CA ARG A 119 -13.79 9.63 4.47
C ARG A 119 -12.51 9.43 5.29
N GLU A 120 -12.62 9.18 6.59
CA GLU A 120 -11.47 8.89 7.46
C GLU A 120 -10.73 7.61 7.03
N ILE A 121 -11.46 6.59 6.56
CA ILE A 121 -10.88 5.37 5.98
C ILE A 121 -10.22 5.67 4.64
N GLU A 122 -10.85 6.45 3.76
CA GLU A 122 -10.26 6.88 2.47
C GLU A 122 -8.96 7.67 2.67
N GLU A 123 -8.97 8.67 3.57
CA GLU A 123 -7.81 9.48 3.96
C GLU A 123 -6.66 8.60 4.50
N LEU A 124 -6.93 7.75 5.50
CA LEU A 124 -5.93 6.84 6.06
C LEU A 124 -5.42 5.79 5.03
N SER A 125 -6.27 5.34 4.11
CA SER A 125 -5.86 4.41 3.05
C SER A 125 -4.92 5.09 2.05
N ALA A 126 -5.20 6.33 1.67
CA ALA A 126 -4.34 7.13 0.80
C ALA A 126 -2.99 7.42 1.48
N GLU A 127 -2.99 7.88 2.73
CA GLU A 127 -1.76 8.12 3.50
C GLU A 127 -0.90 6.84 3.65
N SER A 128 -1.54 5.70 3.92
CA SER A 128 -0.86 4.40 4.00
C SER A 128 -0.29 3.98 2.65
N GLY A 129 -1.03 4.18 1.56
CA GLY A 129 -0.56 3.94 0.18
C GLY A 129 0.67 4.76 -0.16
N GLU A 130 0.64 6.08 0.05
CA GLU A 130 1.79 6.95 -0.17
C GLU A 130 3.00 6.56 0.71
N GLN A 131 2.77 6.14 1.95
CA GLN A 131 3.86 5.67 2.82
C GLN A 131 4.48 4.34 2.35
N LEU A 132 3.68 3.44 1.75
CA LEU A 132 4.18 2.21 1.15
C LEU A 132 5.01 2.52 -0.10
N GLU A 133 4.47 3.28 -1.05
CA GLU A 133 5.18 3.67 -2.28
C GLU A 133 6.52 4.37 -1.98
N ARG A 134 6.55 5.31 -1.02
CA ARG A 134 7.79 5.98 -0.58
C ARG A 134 8.81 5.00 0.02
N LYS A 135 8.36 3.99 0.78
CA LYS A 135 9.24 2.97 1.37
C LYS A 135 9.74 1.98 0.32
N GLU A 136 8.90 1.58 -0.62
CA GLU A 136 9.26 0.70 -1.74
C GLU A 136 10.30 1.39 -2.65
N ALA A 137 10.09 2.65 -3.03
CA ALA A 137 11.06 3.43 -3.80
C ALA A 137 12.41 3.60 -3.06
N ALA A 138 12.38 3.87 -1.75
CA ALA A 138 13.59 3.97 -0.94
C ALA A 138 14.32 2.63 -0.79
N LEU A 139 13.58 1.51 -0.70
CA LEU A 139 14.15 0.17 -0.65
C LEU A 139 14.74 -0.25 -2.00
N GLU A 140 14.11 0.10 -3.12
CA GLU A 140 14.65 -0.15 -4.46
C GLU A 140 15.94 0.65 -4.70
N ASP A 141 15.98 1.93 -4.31
CA ASP A 141 17.21 2.74 -4.38
C ASP A 141 18.33 2.16 -3.49
N ALA A 142 18.00 1.73 -2.26
CA ALA A 142 18.95 1.07 -1.38
C ALA A 142 19.51 -0.23 -1.99
N LEU A 143 18.66 -1.07 -2.61
CA LEU A 143 19.09 -2.28 -3.31
C LEU A 143 20.01 -1.97 -4.50
N ARG A 144 19.70 -0.95 -5.31
CA ARG A 144 20.58 -0.50 -6.42
C ARG A 144 21.94 -0.02 -5.91
N ARG A 145 21.99 0.69 -4.77
CA ARG A 145 23.25 1.11 -4.13
C ARG A 145 24.06 -0.07 -3.63
N VAL A 146 23.43 -1.08 -3.03
CA VAL A 146 24.11 -2.31 -2.58
C VAL A 146 24.67 -3.08 -3.76
N ASP A 147 23.89 -3.27 -4.84
CA ASP A 147 24.35 -3.91 -6.09
C ASP A 147 25.54 -3.18 -6.72
N GLY A 148 25.52 -1.84 -6.75
CA GLY A 148 26.65 -1.02 -7.18
C GLY A 148 27.90 -1.22 -6.31
N LEU A 149 27.76 -1.15 -4.99
CA LEU A 149 28.87 -1.36 -4.05
C LEU A 149 29.42 -2.79 -4.10
N SER A 150 28.59 -3.80 -4.40
CA SER A 150 29.04 -5.18 -4.59
C SER A 150 29.93 -5.31 -5.82
N ARG A 151 29.55 -4.70 -6.96
CA ARG A 151 30.41 -4.67 -8.17
C ARG A 151 31.71 -3.90 -7.94
N ASP A 152 31.64 -2.74 -7.27
CA ASP A 152 32.83 -1.97 -6.91
C ASP A 152 33.79 -2.79 -6.03
N LEU A 153 33.28 -3.63 -5.12
CA LEU A 153 34.10 -4.53 -4.32
C LEU A 153 34.72 -5.66 -5.16
N GLU A 154 33.94 -6.31 -6.03
CA GLU A 154 34.43 -7.36 -6.95
C GLU A 154 35.58 -6.83 -7.84
N ASP A 155 35.43 -5.63 -8.41
CA ASP A 155 36.47 -4.98 -9.21
C ASP A 155 37.74 -4.66 -8.39
N ARG A 156 37.58 -4.27 -7.13
CA ARG A 156 38.71 -4.00 -6.21
C ARG A 156 39.42 -5.29 -5.79
N GLU A 157 38.70 -6.37 -5.55
CA GLU A 157 39.27 -7.69 -5.27
C GLU A 157 40.05 -8.22 -6.48
N ALA A 158 39.49 -8.09 -7.69
CA ALA A 158 40.17 -8.46 -8.93
C ALA A 158 41.47 -7.65 -9.15
N GLU A 159 41.47 -6.35 -8.82
CA GLU A 159 42.67 -5.51 -8.92
C GLU A 159 43.70 -5.83 -7.83
N ILE A 160 43.28 -6.13 -6.60
CA ILE A 160 44.18 -6.62 -5.54
C ILE A 160 44.89 -7.90 -5.99
N ASP A 161 44.17 -8.85 -6.60
CA ASP A 161 44.76 -10.09 -7.11
C ASP A 161 45.68 -9.89 -8.33
N ARG A 162 45.42 -8.89 -9.18
CA ARG A 162 46.40 -8.49 -10.21
C ARG A 162 47.66 -7.92 -9.58
N LEU A 163 47.53 -6.98 -8.65
CA LEU A 163 48.66 -6.34 -7.97
C LEU A 163 49.51 -7.36 -7.18
N ARG A 164 48.87 -8.35 -6.53
CA ARG A 164 49.56 -9.48 -5.90
C ARG A 164 50.43 -10.24 -6.89
N ARG A 165 49.88 -10.67 -8.04
CA ARG A 165 50.65 -11.36 -9.10
C ARG A 165 51.81 -10.51 -9.63
N VAL A 166 51.63 -9.20 -9.75
CA VAL A 166 52.70 -8.27 -10.15
C VAL A 166 53.80 -8.21 -9.08
N ILE A 167 53.44 -8.10 -7.80
CA ILE A 167 54.38 -8.11 -6.68
C ILE A 167 55.15 -9.44 -6.64
N ASP A 168 54.48 -10.58 -6.76
CA ASP A 168 55.12 -11.91 -6.77
C ASP A 168 56.13 -12.03 -7.92
N GLY A 169 55.75 -11.58 -9.12
CA GLY A 169 56.63 -11.56 -10.29
C GLY A 169 57.84 -10.62 -10.14
N LEU A 170 57.65 -9.45 -9.51
CA LEU A 170 58.76 -8.53 -9.20
C LEU A 170 59.67 -9.09 -8.10
N GLN A 171 59.11 -9.76 -7.09
CA GLN A 171 59.89 -10.42 -6.04
C GLN A 171 60.76 -11.56 -6.60
N GLU A 172 60.25 -12.38 -7.52
CA GLU A 172 61.09 -13.45 -8.09
C GLU A 172 62.20 -12.89 -8.98
N LYS A 173 61.92 -11.87 -9.82
CA LYS A 173 62.98 -11.16 -10.57
C LYS A 173 64.07 -10.61 -9.65
N LEU A 174 63.67 -9.97 -8.54
CA LEU A 174 64.61 -9.44 -7.56
C LEU A 174 65.41 -10.56 -6.86
N ARG A 175 64.80 -11.72 -6.58
CA ARG A 175 65.50 -12.90 -6.04
C ARG A 175 66.49 -13.49 -7.06
N GLU A 176 66.13 -13.58 -8.33
CA GLU A 176 67.02 -14.01 -9.41
C GLU A 176 68.23 -13.08 -9.54
N GLU A 177 68.00 -11.78 -9.49
CA GLU A 177 69.04 -10.75 -9.53
C GLU A 177 69.97 -10.85 -8.31
N TYR A 178 69.43 -10.96 -7.09
CA TYR A 178 70.24 -11.20 -5.88
C TYR A 178 71.01 -12.52 -5.94
N ARG A 179 70.43 -13.60 -6.49
CA ARG A 179 71.15 -14.87 -6.72
C ARG A 179 72.31 -14.68 -7.69
N LEU A 180 72.13 -13.90 -8.76
CA LEU A 180 73.19 -13.59 -9.73
C LEU A 180 74.30 -12.73 -9.09
N ARG A 181 73.94 -11.61 -8.45
CA ARG A 181 74.88 -10.74 -7.72
C ARG A 181 75.68 -11.54 -6.67
N ARG A 182 75.03 -12.44 -5.92
CA ARG A 182 75.71 -13.31 -4.94
C ARG A 182 76.67 -14.29 -5.59
N ARG A 183 76.35 -14.87 -6.75
CA ARG A 183 77.29 -15.70 -7.51
C ARG A 183 78.51 -14.89 -7.97
N LEU A 184 78.28 -13.66 -8.43
CA LEU A 184 79.31 -12.71 -8.91
C LEU A 184 80.03 -11.94 -7.79
N ALA A 185 79.73 -12.18 -6.50
CA ALA A 185 80.48 -11.54 -5.42
C ALA A 185 81.91 -12.12 -5.30
N GLU A 186 82.02 -13.45 -5.41
CA GLU A 186 83.29 -14.18 -5.27
C GLU A 186 84.25 -13.87 -6.43
N PRO A 187 85.52 -13.47 -6.16
CA PRO A 187 86.53 -13.20 -7.19
C PRO A 187 86.68 -14.32 -8.23
N SER A 188 86.76 -15.58 -7.79
CA SER A 188 86.90 -16.74 -8.68
C SER A 188 85.69 -16.95 -9.60
N ASN A 189 84.48 -16.58 -9.15
CA ASN A 189 83.27 -16.68 -9.97
C ASN A 189 83.19 -15.56 -11.00
N ARG A 190 83.65 -14.33 -10.65
CA ARG A 190 83.77 -13.22 -11.61
C ARG A 190 84.74 -13.55 -12.73
N LEU A 191 85.95 -14.03 -12.40
CA LEU A 191 86.94 -14.47 -13.39
C LEU A 191 86.36 -15.52 -14.35
N ARG A 192 85.68 -16.55 -13.83
CA ARG A 192 85.02 -17.58 -14.66
C ARG A 192 83.89 -17.01 -15.52
N ALA A 193 83.08 -16.10 -14.99
CA ALA A 193 81.99 -15.46 -15.74
C ALA A 193 82.53 -14.55 -16.86
N GLY A 194 83.57 -13.75 -16.59
CA GLY A 194 84.22 -12.92 -17.60
C GLY A 194 84.92 -13.73 -18.69
N ILE A 195 85.61 -14.82 -18.32
CA ILE A 195 86.17 -15.77 -19.29
C ILE A 195 85.07 -16.42 -20.14
N GLY A 196 83.94 -16.81 -19.53
CA GLY A 196 82.79 -17.33 -20.26
C GLY A 196 82.23 -16.33 -21.27
N LEU A 197 82.00 -15.09 -20.84
CA LEU A 197 81.49 -14.01 -21.67
C LEU A 197 82.48 -13.63 -22.80
N PHE A 198 83.78 -13.63 -22.52
CA PHE A 198 84.81 -13.50 -23.54
C PHE A 198 84.71 -14.64 -24.56
N ASN A 199 84.65 -15.89 -24.10
CA ASN A 199 84.56 -17.10 -24.94
C ASN A 199 83.30 -17.19 -25.81
N GLU A 200 82.24 -16.47 -25.46
CA GLU A 200 81.01 -16.35 -26.25
C GLU A 200 81.01 -15.14 -27.19
N SER A 201 81.94 -14.18 -27.01
CA SER A 201 82.07 -12.98 -27.83
C SER A 201 82.77 -13.22 -29.16
N GLU A 202 82.57 -12.31 -30.12
CA GLU A 202 83.28 -12.35 -31.40
C GLU A 202 84.79 -12.08 -31.28
N CYS A 203 85.25 -11.48 -30.17
CA CYS A 203 86.66 -11.19 -29.92
C CYS A 203 87.55 -12.45 -29.90
N VAL A 204 86.98 -13.61 -29.55
CA VAL A 204 87.65 -14.92 -29.65
C VAL A 204 88.16 -15.19 -31.07
N ARG A 205 87.41 -14.81 -32.10
CA ARG A 205 87.82 -15.00 -33.50
C ARG A 205 89.03 -14.14 -33.86
N ALA A 206 89.11 -12.92 -33.32
CA ALA A 206 90.26 -12.04 -33.49
C ALA A 206 91.51 -12.64 -32.84
N VAL A 207 91.44 -12.97 -31.54
CA VAL A 207 92.55 -13.61 -30.81
C VAL A 207 92.98 -14.92 -31.48
N THR A 208 92.04 -15.79 -31.86
CA THR A 208 92.35 -17.05 -32.56
C THR A 208 93.06 -16.82 -33.90
N SER A 209 92.73 -15.74 -34.61
CA SER A 209 93.37 -15.40 -35.90
C SER A 209 94.80 -14.89 -35.70
N ILE A 210 95.04 -14.09 -34.65
CA ILE A 210 96.36 -13.59 -34.28
C ILE A 210 97.24 -14.74 -33.79
N SER A 211 96.73 -15.62 -32.92
CA SER A 211 97.48 -16.78 -32.39
C SER A 211 97.88 -17.79 -33.48
N LYS A 212 97.13 -17.88 -34.59
CA LYS A 212 97.55 -18.67 -35.76
C LYS A 212 98.75 -18.07 -36.50
N ALA A 213 98.94 -16.76 -36.44
CA ALA A 213 100.05 -16.07 -37.10
C ALA A 213 101.31 -15.99 -36.21
N PHE A 214 101.14 -15.80 -34.90
CA PHE A 214 102.26 -15.51 -33.98
C PHE A 214 102.52 -16.61 -32.92
N GLY A 215 101.69 -17.67 -32.88
CA GLY A 215 101.78 -18.75 -31.89
C GLY A 215 100.85 -18.57 -30.69
N GLU A 216 100.95 -19.47 -29.73
CA GLU A 216 100.17 -19.39 -28.49
C GLU A 216 100.60 -18.17 -27.65
N PRO A 217 99.67 -17.31 -27.22
CA PRO A 217 99.97 -16.17 -26.36
C PRO A 217 100.13 -16.60 -24.90
N ASP A 218 101.00 -15.91 -24.18
CA ASP A 218 100.94 -15.87 -22.73
C ASP A 218 99.67 -15.09 -22.33
N LEU A 219 98.83 -15.67 -21.46
CA LEU A 219 97.54 -15.10 -21.09
C LEU A 219 97.44 -14.83 -19.60
N TYR A 220 97.10 -13.58 -19.30
CA TYR A 220 96.90 -13.05 -17.96
C TYR A 220 95.44 -12.64 -17.83
N VAL A 221 94.75 -13.18 -16.83
CA VAL A 221 93.37 -12.83 -16.49
C VAL A 221 93.34 -12.25 -15.09
N GLU A 222 92.84 -11.03 -14.97
CA GLU A 222 92.89 -10.24 -13.75
C GLU A 222 91.53 -9.64 -13.43
N LEU A 223 91.33 -9.29 -12.16
CA LEU A 223 90.23 -8.44 -11.74
C LEU A 223 90.77 -7.02 -11.58
N GLU A 224 89.96 -6.05 -11.96
CA GLU A 224 90.23 -4.65 -11.68
C GLU A 224 90.33 -4.37 -10.18
N GLU A 225 91.33 -3.58 -9.79
CA GLU A 225 91.47 -3.09 -8.42
C GLU A 225 90.73 -1.77 -8.21
N GLY A 226 89.86 -1.72 -7.19
CA GLY A 226 89.47 -0.46 -6.56
C GLY A 226 88.22 0.27 -7.09
N GLY A 227 87.46 -0.26 -8.06
CA GLY A 227 86.26 0.45 -8.53
C GLY A 227 85.26 -0.41 -9.30
N GLU A 228 85.43 -0.44 -10.62
CA GLU A 228 84.58 -1.25 -11.49
C GLU A 228 84.92 -2.75 -11.32
N ARG A 229 83.99 -3.64 -11.69
CA ARG A 229 84.14 -5.09 -11.46
C ARG A 229 84.62 -5.81 -12.72
N LEU A 230 85.45 -5.15 -13.54
CA LEU A 230 85.92 -5.70 -14.80
C LEU A 230 86.83 -6.92 -14.59
N VAL A 231 86.74 -7.84 -15.55
CA VAL A 231 87.72 -8.90 -15.78
C VAL A 231 88.55 -8.46 -16.98
N PHE A 232 89.85 -8.31 -16.80
CA PHE A 232 90.77 -8.03 -17.89
C PHE A 232 91.37 -9.33 -18.41
N LEU A 233 91.44 -9.49 -19.73
CA LEU A 233 92.15 -10.57 -20.40
C LEU A 233 93.25 -9.96 -21.27
N THR A 234 94.51 -10.12 -20.86
CA THR A 234 95.68 -9.61 -21.57
C THR A 234 96.41 -10.76 -22.25
N PHE A 235 96.38 -10.76 -23.58
CA PHE A 235 97.08 -11.70 -24.44
C PHE A 235 98.40 -11.08 -24.88
N VAL A 236 99.51 -11.78 -24.69
CA VAL A 236 100.85 -11.32 -25.06
C VAL A 236 101.50 -12.34 -26.01
N TRP A 237 101.83 -11.91 -27.23
CA TRP A 237 102.54 -12.70 -28.22
C TRP A 237 104.02 -12.25 -28.29
N ARG A 238 104.88 -12.91 -27.50
CA ARG A 238 106.36 -12.92 -27.60
C ARG A 238 107.02 -11.63 -28.12
N GLU A 239 107.06 -10.57 -27.31
CA GLU A 239 107.69 -9.27 -27.64
C GLU A 239 107.22 -8.58 -28.95
N ILE A 240 106.20 -9.11 -29.64
CA ILE A 240 105.73 -8.62 -30.95
C ILE A 240 104.43 -7.83 -30.81
N ALA A 241 103.48 -8.31 -30.01
CA ALA A 241 102.19 -7.67 -29.82
C ALA A 241 101.50 -8.08 -28.51
N TRP A 242 100.63 -7.21 -28.00
CA TRP A 242 99.66 -7.55 -26.97
C TRP A 242 98.28 -6.96 -27.27
N GLN A 243 97.24 -7.58 -26.71
CA GLN A 243 95.87 -7.06 -26.69
C GLN A 243 95.23 -7.31 -25.33
N ARG A 244 94.61 -6.27 -24.75
CA ARG A 244 93.87 -6.33 -23.49
C ARG A 244 92.39 -6.12 -23.78
N TYR A 245 91.57 -7.09 -23.39
CA TYR A 245 90.12 -6.99 -23.43
C TYR A 245 89.58 -6.72 -22.04
N ALA A 246 88.67 -5.76 -21.93
CA ALA A 246 87.86 -5.56 -20.74
C ALA A 246 86.55 -6.33 -20.91
N VAL A 247 86.14 -7.02 -19.86
CA VAL A 247 84.90 -7.80 -19.81
C VAL A 247 84.14 -7.43 -18.56
N ASN A 248 82.90 -6.96 -18.72
CA ASN A 248 82.03 -6.72 -17.59
C ASN A 248 80.98 -7.85 -17.46
N PRO A 249 81.12 -8.76 -16.46
CA PRO A 249 80.15 -9.84 -16.24
C PRO A 249 78.89 -9.39 -15.50
N GLU A 250 78.74 -8.11 -15.13
CA GLU A 250 77.57 -7.63 -14.42
C GLU A 250 76.33 -7.48 -15.34
N PRO A 251 75.13 -7.83 -14.86
CA PRO A 251 73.91 -7.85 -15.68
C PRO A 251 73.42 -6.45 -16.06
N GLU A 252 73.80 -5.42 -15.30
CA GLU A 252 73.40 -4.03 -15.48
C GLU A 252 74.07 -3.38 -16.71
N VAL A 253 75.18 -3.95 -17.18
CA VAL A 253 75.90 -3.44 -18.35
C VAL A 253 75.20 -3.90 -19.63
N GLY A 254 74.84 -2.95 -20.49
CA GLY A 254 74.30 -3.20 -21.81
C GLY A 254 75.34 -3.80 -22.77
N GLU A 255 74.91 -4.34 -23.90
CA GLU A 255 75.86 -4.81 -24.92
C GLU A 255 76.52 -3.63 -25.66
N PRO A 256 77.81 -3.73 -26.04
CA PRO A 256 78.71 -4.88 -25.88
C PRO A 256 79.36 -4.96 -24.49
N ARG A 257 79.35 -6.16 -23.89
CA ARG A 257 79.97 -6.43 -22.57
C ARG A 257 81.44 -6.85 -22.62
N VAL A 258 81.97 -7.00 -23.83
CA VAL A 258 83.37 -7.32 -24.12
C VAL A 258 83.87 -6.29 -25.12
N TYR A 259 84.96 -5.58 -24.78
CA TYR A 259 85.56 -4.59 -25.65
C TYR A 259 87.08 -4.61 -25.56
N LEU A 260 87.75 -4.20 -26.64
CA LEU A 260 89.20 -4.02 -26.65
C LEU A 260 89.54 -2.78 -25.84
N ALA A 261 90.22 -2.96 -24.71
CA ALA A 261 90.64 -1.89 -23.82
C ALA A 261 92.03 -1.32 -24.19
N GLY A 262 92.87 -2.11 -24.84
CA GLY A 262 94.17 -1.67 -25.34
C GLY A 262 94.84 -2.68 -26.25
N ALA A 263 95.79 -2.20 -27.06
CA ALA A 263 96.67 -3.03 -27.89
C ALA A 263 97.98 -2.28 -28.16
N GLY A 264 99.08 -3.00 -28.39
CA GLY A 264 100.37 -2.39 -28.70
C GLY A 264 101.43 -3.41 -29.14
N GLU A 265 102.55 -2.92 -29.66
CA GLU A 265 103.68 -3.72 -30.14
C GLU A 265 104.80 -3.86 -29.09
N THR A 266 104.87 -2.95 -28.11
CA THR A 266 105.75 -3.05 -26.94
C THR A 266 104.97 -3.49 -25.71
N LEU A 267 105.57 -4.29 -24.82
CA LEU A 267 104.95 -4.82 -23.58
C LEU A 267 104.03 -3.80 -22.87
N PRO A 268 102.86 -4.24 -22.36
CA PRO A 268 101.88 -3.34 -21.76
C PRO A 268 102.47 -2.58 -20.55
N PRO A 269 102.05 -1.32 -20.31
CA PRO A 269 102.69 -0.44 -19.33
C PRO A 269 102.30 -0.70 -17.85
N GLU A 270 101.47 -1.71 -17.58
CA GLU A 270 101.02 -2.08 -16.23
C GLU A 270 101.69 -3.38 -15.76
N GLU A 271 101.82 -3.55 -14.44
CA GLU A 271 102.50 -4.67 -13.79
C GLU A 271 101.76 -6.00 -14.03
N LEU A 272 102.07 -6.69 -15.14
CA LEU A 272 101.59 -8.05 -15.37
C LEU A 272 102.15 -9.03 -14.31
N PRO A 273 101.38 -10.04 -13.90
CA PRO A 273 101.84 -11.10 -13.00
C PRO A 273 103.11 -11.78 -13.51
N GLU A 274 103.97 -12.26 -12.60
CA GLU A 274 105.25 -12.93 -12.96
C GLU A 274 105.07 -14.21 -13.82
N ARG A 275 103.85 -14.77 -13.91
CA ARG A 275 103.54 -15.96 -14.70
C ARG A 275 102.11 -15.90 -15.29
N PRO A 276 101.89 -16.41 -16.52
CA PRO A 276 100.55 -16.53 -17.09
C PRO A 276 99.68 -17.45 -16.21
N ASN A 277 98.48 -16.98 -15.88
CA ASN A 277 97.54 -17.66 -14.99
C ASN A 277 96.35 -18.29 -15.73
N ALA A 278 96.34 -18.20 -17.06
CA ALA A 278 95.37 -18.79 -17.96
C ALA A 278 96.06 -19.23 -19.26
N HIS A 279 95.33 -20.00 -20.08
CA HIS A 279 95.80 -20.47 -21.38
C HIS A 279 94.65 -20.47 -22.39
N VAL A 280 95.00 -20.59 -23.67
CA VAL A 280 94.05 -20.76 -24.77
C VAL A 280 94.04 -22.23 -25.18
N ASP A 281 92.85 -22.85 -25.26
CA ASP A 281 92.68 -24.24 -25.66
C ASP A 281 92.82 -24.42 -27.19
N ALA A 282 92.87 -25.68 -27.64
CA ALA A 282 92.95 -26.03 -29.06
C ALA A 282 91.74 -25.58 -29.91
N ARG A 283 90.71 -24.99 -29.31
CA ARG A 283 89.52 -24.40 -29.96
C ARG A 283 89.53 -22.87 -29.90
N GLY A 284 90.59 -22.24 -29.38
CA GLY A 284 90.71 -20.79 -29.24
C GLY A 284 90.02 -20.22 -27.99
N ARG A 285 89.54 -21.07 -27.07
CA ARG A 285 88.83 -20.64 -25.85
C ARG A 285 89.79 -20.47 -24.69
N VAL A 286 89.57 -19.42 -23.90
CA VAL A 286 90.30 -19.17 -22.66
C VAL A 286 89.86 -20.12 -21.55
N ALA A 287 90.83 -20.68 -20.82
CA ALA A 287 90.63 -21.40 -19.58
C ALA A 287 91.65 -20.96 -18.52
N LEU A 288 91.23 -20.89 -17.25
CA LEU A 288 92.16 -20.66 -16.13
C LEU A 288 93.13 -21.84 -15.99
N GLY A 289 94.40 -21.54 -15.67
CA GLY A 289 95.36 -22.54 -15.23
C GLY A 289 95.09 -22.99 -13.80
N LEU A 290 95.55 -24.20 -13.47
CA LEU A 290 95.66 -24.72 -12.10
C LEU A 290 97.04 -24.36 -11.52
#